data_AF-F8GWD4-F1
#
_entry.id   AF-F8GWD4-F1
#
_cell.length_a   1.000
_cell.length_b   1.000
_cell.length_c   1.000
_cell.angle_alpha   90.00
_cell.angle_beta   90.00
_cell.angle_gamma   90.00
#
_symmetry.space_group_name_H-M   'P 1'
#
loop_
_entity.id
_entity.type
_entity.pdbx_description
1 polymer ?
#
loop_
_entity_poly.entity_id
_entity_poly.type
_entity_poly.pdbx_seq_one_letter_code
_entity_poly.pdbx_strand_id
1 'polypeptide(L)'
;MRVRTEIAAYADPVGAMREHMASANHQQPGDPAKLATALLTLADSETPPVRLPLGSDTVYRITEKNRQVESELAAWQALAVSTDHDDVRH
;
A
#
# COMPACT_ATOMS: atom_id res chain seq x y z
N MET A 1 -30.46 -9.18 -20.32
CA MET A 1 -29.43 -9.07 -21.37
C MET A 1 -28.17 -9.76 -20.86
N ARG A 2 -27.87 -10.99 -21.32
CA ARG A 2 -26.68 -11.77 -20.96
C ARG A 2 -25.59 -11.44 -21.96
N VAL A 3 -24.45 -10.89 -21.51
CA VAL A 3 -23.23 -10.84 -22.33
C VAL A 3 -22.20 -11.70 -21.62
N ARG A 4 -22.10 -12.92 -22.13
CA ARG A 4 -21.10 -13.93 -21.78
C ARG A 4 -20.05 -13.86 -22.88
N THR A 5 -18.94 -13.20 -22.59
CA THR A 5 -17.72 -13.35 -23.38
C THR A 5 -16.58 -13.44 -22.37
N GLU A 6 -16.42 -14.64 -21.82
CA GLU A 6 -15.21 -15.01 -21.09
C GLU A 6 -14.04 -14.92 -22.07
N ILE A 7 -13.09 -14.02 -21.77
CA ILE A 7 -11.83 -13.94 -22.51
C ILE A 7 -11.00 -15.14 -22.06
N ALA A 8 -10.99 -16.20 -22.88
CA ALA A 8 -10.34 -17.47 -22.60
C ALA A 8 -8.83 -17.37 -22.27
N ALA A 9 -8.20 -16.22 -22.52
CA ALA A 9 -6.79 -15.96 -22.21
C ALA A 9 -6.49 -15.71 -20.71
N TYR A 10 -7.51 -15.56 -19.85
CA TYR A 10 -7.34 -15.31 -18.40
C TYR A 10 -7.77 -16.49 -17.52
N ALA A 11 -7.91 -17.69 -18.08
CA ALA A 11 -8.56 -18.80 -17.39
C ALA A 11 -7.72 -19.44 -16.26
N ASP A 12 -6.37 -19.36 -16.29
CA ASP A 12 -5.58 -20.35 -15.57
C ASP A 12 -5.20 -20.03 -14.09
N PRO A 13 -4.96 -18.78 -13.64
CA PRO A 13 -4.79 -18.52 -12.19
C PRO A 13 -6.02 -17.88 -11.53
N VAL A 14 -7.03 -17.48 -12.30
CA VAL A 14 -8.16 -16.68 -11.81
C VAL A 14 -9.27 -17.54 -11.20
N GLY A 15 -9.32 -18.84 -11.53
CA GLY A 15 -10.27 -19.80 -10.93
C GLY A 15 -9.94 -20.08 -9.46
N ALA A 16 -8.71 -20.48 -9.17
CA ALA A 16 -8.24 -20.79 -7.82
C ALA A 16 -8.22 -19.56 -6.89
N MET A 17 -7.90 -18.37 -7.43
CA MET A 17 -7.99 -17.11 -6.69
C MET A 17 -9.44 -16.74 -6.35
N ARG A 18 -10.40 -16.97 -7.27
CA ARG A 18 -11.83 -16.71 -7.01
C ARG A 18 -12.40 -17.62 -5.93
N GLU A 19 -12.02 -18.90 -5.90
CA GLU A 19 -12.43 -19.83 -4.85
C GLU A 19 -11.83 -19.46 -3.49
N HIS A 20 -10.55 -19.06 -3.43
CA HIS A 20 -9.92 -18.56 -2.20
C HIS A 20 -10.54 -17.26 -1.69
N MET A 21 -10.91 -16.34 -2.59
CA MET A 21 -11.60 -15.09 -2.23
C MET A 21 -13.04 -15.35 -1.75
N ALA A 22 -13.73 -16.35 -2.31
CA ALA A 22 -15.05 -16.74 -1.87
C ALA A 22 -15.03 -17.41 -0.49
N SER A 23 -13.99 -18.19 -0.16
CA SER A 23 -13.82 -18.79 1.18
C SER A 23 -13.30 -17.82 2.24
N ALA A 24 -12.63 -16.73 1.83
CA ALA A 24 -12.13 -15.68 2.72
C ALA A 24 -13.13 -14.52 2.95
N ASN A 25 -14.26 -14.53 2.25
CA ASN A 25 -15.37 -13.61 2.53
C ASN A 25 -15.79 -13.78 4.00
N HIS A 26 -15.80 -12.66 4.73
CA HIS A 26 -16.09 -12.52 6.17
C HIS A 26 -14.94 -12.76 7.16
N GLN A 27 -13.71 -13.06 6.72
CA GLN A 27 -12.52 -13.13 7.61
C GLN A 27 -11.57 -11.94 7.46
N GLN A 28 -11.86 -11.02 6.55
CA GLN A 28 -11.15 -9.76 6.42
C GLN A 28 -11.56 -8.86 7.61
N PRO A 29 -10.65 -8.40 8.47
CA PRO A 29 -10.98 -7.53 9.61
C PRO A 29 -11.45 -6.13 9.19
N GLY A 30 -11.36 -5.80 7.90
CA GLY A 30 -11.79 -4.53 7.33
C GLY A 30 -13.31 -4.49 7.08
N ASP A 31 -13.91 -3.34 7.37
CA ASP A 31 -15.31 -3.04 7.06
C ASP A 31 -15.42 -2.53 5.60
N PRO A 32 -16.10 -3.27 4.70
CA PRO A 32 -16.24 -2.87 3.29
C PRO A 32 -16.93 -1.51 3.10
N ALA A 33 -17.85 -1.12 3.99
CA ALA A 33 -18.51 0.18 3.91
C ALA A 33 -17.52 1.31 4.21
N LYS A 34 -16.65 1.13 5.22
CA LYS A 34 -15.59 2.10 5.53
C LYS A 34 -14.54 2.20 4.41
N LEU A 35 -14.24 1.08 3.76
CA LEU A 35 -13.37 1.07 2.58
C LEU A 35 -13.97 1.90 1.44
N ALA A 36 -15.25 1.69 1.14
CA ALA A 36 -15.94 2.44 0.09
C ALA A 36 -15.91 3.96 0.36
N THR A 37 -16.17 4.37 1.61
CA THR A 37 -16.07 5.79 2.00
C THR A 37 -14.64 6.33 1.80
N ALA A 38 -13.62 5.58 2.22
CA ALA A 38 -12.23 6.01 2.04
C ALA A 38 -11.83 6.17 0.57
N LEU A 39 -12.35 5.30 -0.32
CA LEU A 39 -12.12 5.40 -1.76
C LEU A 39 -12.82 6.62 -2.37
N LEU A 40 -14.04 6.94 -1.95
CA LEU A 40 -14.73 8.16 -2.41
C LEU A 40 -13.97 9.41 -1.96
N THR A 41 -13.51 9.46 -0.71
CA THR A 41 -12.66 10.56 -0.22
C THR A 41 -11.35 10.69 -1.03
N LEU A 42 -10.75 9.57 -1.43
CA LEU A 42 -9.56 9.59 -2.27
C LEU A 42 -9.86 10.12 -3.69
N ALA A 43 -10.99 9.71 -4.27
CA ALA A 43 -11.40 10.14 -5.61
C ALA A 43 -11.71 11.64 -5.67
N ASP A 44 -12.23 12.21 -4.58
CA ASP A 44 -12.51 13.64 -4.45
C ASP A 44 -11.29 14.47 -4.02
N SER A 45 -10.12 13.85 -3.81
CA SER A 45 -8.90 14.56 -3.41
C SER A 45 -8.22 15.24 -4.60
N GLU A 46 -7.93 16.54 -4.48
CA GLU A 46 -7.15 17.28 -5.48
C GLU A 46 -5.69 16.79 -5.57
N THR A 47 -5.18 16.18 -4.50
CA THR A 47 -3.79 15.69 -4.40
C THR A 47 -3.76 14.28 -3.78
N PRO A 48 -4.19 13.26 -4.53
CA PRO A 48 -4.28 11.91 -3.99
C PRO A 48 -2.88 11.35 -3.66
N PRO A 49 -2.70 10.70 -2.50
CA PRO A 49 -1.42 10.07 -2.15
C PRO A 49 -1.10 8.89 -3.07
N VAL A 50 0.19 8.68 -3.33
CA VAL A 50 0.69 7.52 -4.10
C VAL A 50 0.41 6.20 -3.37
N ARG A 51 0.36 6.22 -2.04
CA ARG A 51 0.06 5.05 -1.18
C ARG A 51 -0.94 5.45 -0.11
N LEU A 52 -2.00 4.66 0.03
CA LEU A 52 -3.01 4.82 1.06
C LEU A 52 -3.00 3.59 1.99
N PRO A 53 -2.33 3.66 3.15
CA PRO A 53 -2.41 2.61 4.16
C PRO A 53 -3.81 2.53 4.73
N LEU A 54 -4.40 1.33 4.73
CA LEU A 54 -5.72 1.08 5.28
C LEU A 54 -5.64 0.06 6.43
N GLY A 55 -6.31 0.38 7.53
CA GLY A 55 -6.28 -0.42 8.75
C GLY A 55 -5.15 -0.03 9.72
N SER A 56 -5.43 -0.15 11.02
CA SER A 56 -4.52 0.27 12.10
C SER A 56 -3.22 -0.52 12.14
N ASP A 57 -3.27 -1.82 11.82
CA ASP A 57 -2.06 -2.66 11.73
C ASP A 57 -1.10 -2.20 10.62
N THR A 58 -1.64 -1.87 9.44
CA THR A 58 -0.84 -1.33 8.33
C THR A 58 -0.18 0.00 8.74
N VAL A 59 -0.94 0.89 9.38
CA VAL A 59 -0.43 2.19 9.87
C VAL A 59 0.66 1.98 10.92
N TYR A 60 0.45 1.07 11.87
CA TYR A 60 1.43 0.75 12.90
C TYR A 60 2.74 0.25 12.28
N ARG A 61 2.69 -0.75 11.39
CA ARG A 61 3.88 -1.32 10.76
C ARG A 61 4.67 -0.32 9.92
N ILE A 62 3.98 0.54 9.17
CA ILE A 62 4.65 1.62 8.39
C ILE A 62 5.32 2.60 9.34
N THR A 63 4.64 3.00 10.41
CA THR A 63 5.17 3.96 11.38
C THR A 63 6.44 3.42 12.04
N GLU A 64 6.42 2.16 12.49
CA GLU A 64 7.59 1.53 13.10
C GLU A 64 8.75 1.40 12.11
N LYS A 65 8.47 1.05 10.86
CA LYS A 65 9.53 0.98 9.84
C LYS A 65 10.15 2.34 9.57
N ASN A 66 9.34 3.40 9.47
CA ASN A 66 9.85 4.75 9.26
C ASN A 66 10.73 5.20 10.43
N ARG A 67 10.31 4.95 11.68
CA ARG A 67 11.12 5.23 12.87
C ARG A 67 12.46 4.52 12.84
N GLN A 68 12.47 3.25 12.42
CA GLN A 68 13.73 2.50 12.27
C GLN A 68 14.65 3.19 11.25
N VAL A 69 14.13 3.51 10.06
CA VAL A 69 14.91 4.18 9.01
C VAL A 69 15.44 5.53 9.48
N GLU A 70 14.62 6.33 10.15
CA GLU A 70 15.03 7.61 10.72
C GLU A 70 16.14 7.44 11.77
N SER A 71 16.02 6.43 12.64
CA SER A 71 17.02 6.15 13.67
C SER A 71 18.36 5.70 13.09
N GLU A 72 18.33 4.84 12.06
CA GLU A 72 19.51 4.38 11.37
C GLU A 72 20.18 5.53 10.61
N LEU A 73 19.39 6.36 9.90
CA LEU A 73 19.91 7.54 9.23
C LEU A 73 20.59 8.49 10.22
N ALA A 74 19.93 8.80 11.35
CA ALA A 74 20.50 9.69 12.36
C ALA A 74 21.83 9.15 12.94
N ALA A 75 21.94 7.83 13.15
CA ALA A 75 23.16 7.21 13.67
C ALA A 75 24.34 7.34 12.69
N TRP A 76 24.08 7.33 11.39
CA TRP A 76 25.12 7.31 10.34
C TRP A 76 25.24 8.63 9.56
N GLN A 77 24.43 9.64 9.90
CA GLN A 77 24.32 10.87 9.12
C GLN A 77 25.65 11.59 8.94
N ALA A 78 26.42 11.75 10.03
CA ALA A 78 27.71 12.44 9.98
C ALA A 78 28.70 11.74 9.06
N LEU A 79 28.75 10.40 9.11
CA LEU A 79 29.60 9.61 8.23
C LEU A 79 29.13 9.67 6.77
N ALA A 80 27.83 9.53 6.53
CA ALA A 80 27.28 9.59 5.18
C ALA A 80 27.56 10.93 4.50
N VAL A 81 27.34 12.04 5.20
CA VAL A 81 27.61 13.40 4.68
C VAL A 81 29.11 13.67 4.55
N SER A 82 29.97 13.01 5.35
CA SER A 82 31.43 13.19 5.21
C SER A 82 32.01 12.69 3.88
N THR A 83 31.22 11.97 3.08
CA THR A 83 31.62 11.50 1.74
C THR A 83 31.33 12.50 0.62
N ASP A 84 30.74 13.65 0.94
CA ASP A 84 30.55 14.72 -0.02
C ASP A 84 31.91 15.26 -0.51
N HIS A 85 31.95 15.73 -1.76
CA HIS A 85 33.12 16.43 -2.26
C HIS A 85 33.28 17.78 -1.55
N ASP A 86 34.53 18.22 -1.34
CA ASP A 86 34.86 19.44 -0.60
C ASP A 86 34.23 20.72 -1.18
N ASP A 87 33.75 20.68 -2.43
CA ASP A 87 33.12 21.79 -3.15
C ASP A 87 31.57 21.79 -3.10
N VAL A 88 30.93 20.78 -2.51
CA VAL A 88 29.47 20.72 -2.35
C VAL A 88 29.01 21.67 -1.23
N ARG A 89 28.13 22.62 -1.57
CA ARG A 89 27.39 23.42 -0.58
C ARG A 89 25.92 22.97 -0.56
N HIS A 90 25.47 22.48 0.59
CA HIS A 90 24.05 22.22 0.88
C HIS A 90 23.30 23.48 1.31
#